data_AF-A0AAN7G0G2-F1
#
_entry.id   AF-A0AAN7G0G2-F1
#
_cell.length_a   1.000
_cell.length_b   1.000
_cell.length_c   1.000
_cell.angle_alpha   90.00
_cell.angle_beta   90.00
_cell.angle_gamma   90.00
#
_symmetry.space_group_name_H-M   'P 1'
#
loop_
_entity.id
_entity.type
_entity.pdbx_description
1 polymer ?
#
loop_
_entity_poly.entity_id
_entity_poly.type
_entity_poly.pdbx_seq_one_letter_code
_entity_poly.pdbx_strand_id
1 'polypeptide(L)'
;MASPSWLQALLNPNKNWFAKQHMKTVSQRLRNYGLRFEDLYDPKEDLDIKEALDRLPREIVDARNQRLKRAMDLSMKHEYLPQDLQALQTPFRSYLKDMLALVKKERAEREALGALPLYQRTIP
;
A
#
# COMPACT_ATOMS: atom_id res chain seq x y z
N MET A 1 -6.95 19.44 1.51
CA MET A 1 -6.57 20.67 0.77
C MET A 1 -5.78 20.24 -0.46
N ALA A 2 -6.11 20.76 -1.65
CA ALA A 2 -5.37 20.44 -2.86
C ALA A 2 -3.93 20.97 -2.75
N SER A 3 -2.94 20.16 -3.11
CA SER A 3 -1.54 20.59 -3.15
C SER A 3 -1.35 21.69 -4.20
N PRO A 4 -0.53 22.73 -3.92
CA PRO A 4 -0.30 23.81 -4.88
C PRO A 4 0.27 23.28 -6.20
N SER A 5 -0.12 23.91 -7.31
CA SER A 5 0.16 23.48 -8.69
C SER A 5 1.66 23.24 -8.97
N TRP A 6 2.54 24.05 -8.38
CA TRP A 6 3.99 23.91 -8.53
C TRP A 6 4.54 22.66 -7.82
N LEU A 7 4.01 22.30 -6.65
CA LEU A 7 4.37 21.04 -5.96
C LEU A 7 3.90 19.83 -6.77
N GLN A 8 2.71 19.91 -7.36
CA GLN A 8 2.25 18.86 -8.26
C GLN A 8 3.19 18.73 -9.47
N ALA A 9 3.63 19.84 -10.07
CA ALA A 9 4.58 19.79 -11.17
C ALA A 9 5.92 19.13 -10.78
N LEU A 10 6.40 19.37 -9.55
CA LEU A 10 7.62 18.75 -9.03
C LEU A 10 7.46 17.26 -8.70
N LEU A 11 6.34 16.84 -8.14
CA LEU A 11 6.15 15.45 -7.68
C LEU A 11 5.58 14.52 -8.77
N ASN A 12 5.00 15.08 -9.83
CA ASN A 12 4.41 14.29 -10.90
C ASN A 12 5.49 13.63 -11.78
N PRO A 13 5.47 12.29 -11.94
CA PRO A 13 6.46 11.57 -12.75
C PRO A 13 6.37 11.88 -14.25
N ASN A 14 5.25 12.44 -14.71
CA ASN A 14 5.08 12.87 -16.10
C ASN A 14 5.77 14.22 -16.39
N LYS A 15 5.98 15.05 -15.35
CA LYS A 15 6.52 16.42 -15.48
C LYS A 15 7.96 16.54 -14.97
N ASN A 16 8.36 15.69 -14.03
CA ASN A 16 9.70 15.69 -13.44
C ASN A 16 10.45 14.38 -13.70
N TRP A 17 11.65 14.49 -14.26
CA TRP A 17 12.55 13.36 -14.51
C TRP A 17 12.95 12.61 -13.23
N PHE A 18 13.22 13.32 -12.14
CA PHE A 18 13.60 12.69 -10.86
C PHE A 18 12.46 11.84 -10.29
N ALA A 19 11.23 12.36 -10.33
CA ALA A 19 10.04 11.61 -9.93
C ALA A 19 9.81 10.38 -10.81
N LYS A 20 10.05 10.50 -12.12
CA LYS A 20 9.98 9.36 -13.07
C LYS A 20 10.99 8.27 -12.72
N GLN A 21 12.23 8.65 -12.43
CA GLN A 21 13.28 7.70 -12.10
C GLN A 21 13.06 7.03 -10.74
N HIS A 22 12.53 7.77 -9.77
CA HIS A 22 12.10 7.22 -8.48
C HIS A 22 11.00 6.17 -8.68
N MET A 23 9.92 6.53 -9.38
CA MET A 23 8.81 5.62 -9.68
C MET A 23 9.29 4.37 -10.43
N LYS A 24 10.21 4.52 -11.41
CA LYS A 24 10.80 3.40 -12.14
C LYS A 24 11.56 2.45 -11.22
N THR A 25 12.40 2.99 -10.33
CA THR A 25 13.19 2.21 -9.37
C THR A 25 12.29 1.44 -8.40
N VAL A 26 11.27 2.10 -7.84
CA VAL A 26 10.30 1.48 -6.94
C VAL A 26 9.51 0.38 -7.67
N SER A 27 9.04 0.67 -8.88
CA SER A 27 8.33 -0.31 -9.72
C SER A 27 9.17 -1.55 -9.96
N GLN A 28 10.44 -1.38 -10.36
CA GLN A 28 11.33 -2.50 -10.62
C GLN A 28 11.53 -3.37 -9.36
N ARG A 29 11.79 -2.74 -8.22
CA ARG A 29 11.98 -3.46 -6.94
C ARG A 29 10.73 -4.25 -6.53
N LEU A 30 9.54 -3.67 -6.71
CA LEU A 30 8.28 -4.37 -6.42
C LEU A 30 8.05 -5.55 -7.37
N ARG A 31 8.36 -5.38 -8.66
CA ARG A 31 8.24 -6.45 -9.66
C ARG A 31 9.17 -7.62 -9.37
N ASN A 32 10.41 -7.35 -8.96
CA ASN A 32 11.39 -8.38 -8.60
C ASN A 32 10.86 -9.35 -7.54
N TYR A 33 10.05 -8.87 -6.58
CA TYR A 33 9.44 -9.69 -5.52
C TYR A 33 7.97 -10.05 -5.79
N GLY A 34 7.38 -9.56 -6.87
CA GLY A 34 5.97 -9.79 -7.20
C GLY A 34 4.99 -9.19 -6.18
N LEU A 35 5.33 -8.03 -5.63
CA LEU A 35 4.52 -7.29 -4.65
C LEU A 35 3.78 -6.12 -5.29
N ARG A 36 2.67 -5.72 -4.69
CA ARG A 36 2.04 -4.42 -4.93
C ARG A 36 2.47 -3.43 -3.86
N PHE A 37 2.40 -2.14 -4.18
CA PHE A 37 2.82 -1.07 -3.28
C PHE A 37 2.06 -1.10 -1.94
N GLU A 38 0.75 -1.36 -1.98
CA GLU A 38 -0.09 -1.41 -0.77
C GLU A 38 0.12 -2.68 0.07
N ASP A 39 0.81 -3.70 -0.45
CA ASP A 39 1.17 -4.89 0.33
C ASP A 39 2.23 -4.52 1.41
N LEU A 40 2.96 -3.41 1.23
CA LEU A 40 3.97 -2.92 2.17
C LEU A 40 3.38 -2.27 3.44
N TYR A 41 2.07 -2.04 3.47
CA TYR A 41 1.40 -1.45 4.62
C TYR A 41 1.18 -2.47 5.72
N ASP A 42 1.79 -2.25 6.89
CA ASP A 42 1.71 -3.18 8.02
C ASP A 42 0.46 -2.93 8.89
N PRO A 43 -0.45 -3.92 9.04
CA PRO A 43 -1.61 -3.81 9.92
C PRO A 43 -1.26 -3.72 11.42
N LYS A 44 -0.04 -4.06 11.84
CA LYS A 44 0.39 -3.90 13.23
C LYS A 44 0.85 -2.48 13.56
N GLU A 45 1.31 -1.74 12.55
CA GLU A 45 1.78 -0.37 12.75
C GLU A 45 0.63 0.64 12.73
N ASP A 46 -0.25 0.55 11.74
CA ASP A 46 -1.45 1.39 11.63
C ASP A 46 -2.70 0.52 11.78
N LEU A 47 -3.46 0.75 12.86
CA LEU A 47 -4.69 0.00 13.12
C LEU A 47 -5.79 0.31 12.10
N ASP A 48 -5.74 1.47 11.44
CA ASP A 48 -6.68 1.80 10.36
C ASP A 48 -6.47 0.88 9.15
N ILE A 49 -5.23 0.43 8.92
CA ILE A 49 -4.89 -0.52 7.86
C ILE A 49 -5.45 -1.90 8.19
N LYS A 50 -5.39 -2.30 9.47
CA LYS A 50 -6.01 -3.55 9.93
C LYS A 50 -7.52 -3.53 9.69
N GLU A 51 -8.20 -2.48 10.16
CA GLU A 51 -9.64 -2.32 9.97
C GLU A 51 -10.02 -2.30 8.48
N ALA A 52 -9.25 -1.60 7.65
CA ALA A 52 -9.48 -1.56 6.21
C ALA A 52 -9.30 -2.94 5.54
N LEU A 53 -8.36 -3.76 6.01
CA LEU A 53 -8.17 -5.12 5.51
C LEU A 53 -9.30 -6.05 5.97
N ASP A 54 -9.77 -5.91 7.21
CA ASP A 54 -10.84 -6.73 7.78
C ASP A 54 -12.19 -6.49 7.05
N ARG A 55 -12.39 -5.30 6.47
CA ARG A 55 -13.58 -4.95 5.65
C ARG A 55 -13.51 -5.41 4.19
N LEU A 56 -12.33 -5.72 3.68
CA LEU A 56 -12.17 -6.09 2.27
C LEU A 56 -12.67 -7.52 1.99
N PRO A 57 -13.10 -7.83 0.76
CA PRO A 57 -13.41 -9.19 0.33
C PRO A 57 -12.24 -10.14 0.59
N ARG A 58 -12.58 -11.34 1.07
CA ARG A 58 -11.59 -12.34 1.48
C ARG A 58 -10.64 -12.72 0.35
N GLU A 59 -11.12 -12.78 -0.88
CA GLU A 59 -10.31 -13.13 -2.06
C GLU A 59 -9.16 -12.14 -2.28
N ILE A 60 -9.38 -10.86 -2.00
CA ILE A 60 -8.37 -9.81 -2.14
C ILE A 60 -7.31 -9.95 -1.04
N VAL A 61 -7.75 -10.22 0.18
CA VAL A 61 -6.86 -10.43 1.35
C VAL A 61 -6.04 -11.71 1.17
N ASP A 62 -6.64 -12.80 0.71
CA ASP A 62 -5.94 -14.04 0.44
C ASP A 62 -4.91 -13.86 -0.69
N ALA A 63 -5.26 -13.14 -1.77
CA ALA A 63 -4.31 -12.80 -2.83
C ALA A 63 -3.14 -11.92 -2.33
N ARG A 64 -3.39 -10.97 -1.40
CA ARG A 64 -2.35 -10.20 -0.72
C ARG A 64 -1.42 -11.11 0.08
N ASN A 65 -1.99 -12.01 0.88
CA ASN A 65 -1.23 -12.94 1.72
C ASN A 65 -0.36 -13.89 0.88
N GLN A 66 -0.87 -14.36 -0.26
CA GLN A 66 -0.08 -15.17 -1.20
C GLN A 66 1.12 -14.40 -1.77
N ARG A 67 0.94 -13.13 -2.16
CA ARG A 67 2.05 -12.28 -2.65
C ARG A 67 3.11 -12.07 -1.57
N LEU A 68 2.69 -11.77 -0.34
CA LEU A 68 3.59 -11.59 0.79
C LEU A 68 4.39 -12.86 1.11
N LYS A 69 3.74 -14.02 1.17
CA LYS A 69 4.40 -15.32 1.38
C LYS A 69 5.44 -15.61 0.29
N ARG A 70 5.07 -15.40 -0.98
CA ARG A 70 5.99 -15.57 -2.11
C ARG A 70 7.19 -14.63 -2.02
N ALA A 71 6.97 -13.37 -1.67
CA ALA A 71 8.05 -12.40 -1.52
C ALA A 71 9.01 -12.78 -0.38
N MET A 72 8.48 -13.27 0.75
CA MET A 72 9.28 -13.78 1.86
C MET A 72 10.11 -15.00 1.46
N ASP A 73 9.51 -15.95 0.72
CA ASP A 73 10.22 -17.13 0.20
C ASP A 73 11.37 -16.75 -0.75
N LEU A 74 11.11 -15.87 -1.72
CA LEU A 74 12.12 -15.32 -2.63
C LEU A 74 13.24 -14.59 -1.88
N SER A 75 12.86 -13.76 -0.89
CA SER A 75 13.82 -13.03 -0.05
C SER A 75 14.71 -13.99 0.75
N MET A 76 14.14 -15.06 1.31
CA MET A 76 14.87 -16.07 2.06
C MET A 76 15.85 -16.83 1.17
N LYS A 77 15.48 -17.10 -0.09
CA LYS A 77 16.31 -17.77 -1.09
C LYS A 77 17.37 -16.86 -1.72
N HIS A 78 17.31 -15.54 -1.47
CA HIS A 78 18.10 -14.54 -2.18
C HIS A 78 17.90 -14.59 -3.71
N GLU A 79 16.69 -14.93 -4.15
CA GLU A 79 16.31 -15.04 -5.56
C GLU A 79 15.22 -14.03 -5.92
N TYR A 80 15.06 -13.76 -7.21
CA TYR A 80 14.00 -12.90 -7.73
C TYR A 80 13.00 -13.69 -8.54
N LEU A 81 11.82 -13.11 -8.72
CA LEU A 81 10.77 -13.67 -9.56
C LEU A 81 11.28 -13.80 -11.02
N PRO A 82 10.94 -14.89 -11.75
CA PRO A 82 11.30 -15.02 -13.16
C PRO A 82 10.82 -13.85 -14.02
N GLN A 83 11.57 -13.50 -15.07
CA GLN A 83 11.32 -12.31 -15.89
C GLN A 83 9.92 -12.28 -16.52
N ASP A 84 9.42 -13.44 -16.95
CA ASP A 84 8.08 -13.57 -17.55
C ASP A 84 6.98 -13.19 -16.55
N LEU A 85 7.13 -13.63 -15.30
CA LEU A 85 6.20 -13.31 -14.21
C LEU A 85 6.36 -11.87 -13.72
N GLN A 86 7.57 -11.29 -13.80
CA GLN A 86 7.80 -9.87 -13.50
C GLN A 86 7.06 -8.96 -14.49
N ALA A 87 7.02 -9.32 -15.77
CA ALA A 87 6.33 -8.55 -16.81
C ALA A 87 4.81 -8.48 -16.56
N LEU A 88 4.23 -9.53 -15.98
CA LEU A 88 2.80 -9.60 -15.61
C LEU A 88 2.45 -8.81 -14.34
N GLN A 89 3.43 -8.33 -13.57
CA GLN A 89 3.16 -7.65 -12.30
C GLN A 89 2.62 -6.23 -12.49
N THR A 90 1.60 -5.92 -11.69
CA THR A 90 0.94 -4.61 -11.62
C THR A 90 1.19 -3.93 -10.26
N PRO A 91 2.40 -3.38 -10.00
CA PRO A 91 2.79 -2.94 -8.66
C PRO A 91 1.95 -1.78 -8.10
N PHE A 92 1.45 -0.89 -8.96
CA PHE A 92 0.68 0.30 -8.55
C PHE A 92 -0.85 0.14 -8.67
N ARG A 93 -1.35 -1.09 -8.87
CA ARG A 93 -2.79 -1.35 -8.88
C ARG A 93 -3.31 -1.37 -7.43
N SER A 94 -4.05 -0.34 -7.05
CA SER A 94 -4.64 -0.19 -5.71
C SER A 94 -5.81 -1.14 -5.47
N TYR A 95 -5.95 -1.58 -4.23
CA TYR A 95 -7.06 -2.35 -3.67
C TYR A 95 -7.45 -1.89 -2.25
N LEU A 96 -6.55 -1.20 -1.52
CA LEU A 96 -6.74 -0.79 -0.13
C LEU A 96 -7.03 0.72 0.00
N LYS A 97 -6.47 1.56 -0.88
CA LYS A 97 -6.52 3.03 -0.76
C LYS A 97 -7.91 3.59 -0.46
N ASP A 98 -8.93 3.13 -1.17
CA ASP A 98 -10.29 3.66 -1.06
C ASP A 98 -10.93 3.26 0.27
N MET A 99 -10.75 2.00 0.69
CA MET A 99 -11.24 1.51 1.98
C MET A 99 -10.53 2.21 3.15
N LEU A 100 -9.22 2.39 3.05
CA LEU A 100 -8.44 3.11 4.06
C LEU A 100 -8.86 4.58 4.18
N ALA A 101 -9.15 5.25 3.06
CA ALA A 101 -9.66 6.62 3.08
C ALA A 101 -11.03 6.71 3.76
N LEU A 102 -11.90 5.73 3.55
CA LEU A 102 -13.20 5.62 4.20
C LEU A 102 -13.07 5.43 5.72
N VAL A 103 -12.24 4.46 6.16
CA VAL A 103 -11.98 4.21 7.59
C VAL A 103 -11.42 5.47 8.28
N LYS A 104 -10.46 6.15 7.65
CA LYS A 104 -9.88 7.39 8.20
C LYS A 104 -10.90 8.52 8.29
N LYS A 105 -11.82 8.62 7.33
CA LYS A 105 -12.91 9.60 7.35
C LYS A 105 -13.90 9.33 8.48
N GLU A 106 -14.34 8.08 8.65
CA GLU A 106 -15.24 7.68 9.74
C GLU A 106 -14.62 7.94 11.12
N ARG A 107 -13.34 7.63 11.28
CA ARG A 107 -12.60 7.90 12.52
C ARG A 107 -12.56 9.41 12.82
N ALA A 108 -12.24 10.24 11.83
CA ALA A 108 -12.17 11.68 11.99
C ALA A 108 -13.54 12.31 12.31
N GLU A 109 -14.61 11.83 11.68
CA GLU A 109 -15.98 12.25 12.00
C GLU A 109 -16.35 11.90 13.44
N ARG A 110 -16.07 10.66 13.85
CA ARG A 110 -16.34 10.19 15.21
C ARG A 110 -15.58 10.99 16.27
N GLU A 111 -14.32 11.29 16.02
CA GLU A 111 -13.48 12.13 16.87
C GLU A 111 -14.03 13.57 16.97
N ALA A 112 -14.46 14.15 15.84
CA ALA A 112 -15.08 15.47 15.82
C ALA A 112 -16.41 15.53 16.61
N LEU A 113 -17.13 14.41 16.69
CA LEU A 113 -18.34 14.26 17.52
C LEU A 113 -18.02 13.99 19.00
N GLY A 114 -16.74 13.87 19.39
CA GLY A 114 -16.30 13.64 20.76
C GLY A 114 -16.52 12.21 21.26
N ALA A 115 -16.76 11.26 20.37
CA ALA A 115 -16.97 9.86 20.75
C ALA A 115 -15.64 9.12 20.95
N LEU A 116 -15.68 8.06 21.79
CA LEU A 116 -14.51 7.21 22.05
C LEU A 116 -14.04 6.45 20.80
N PRO A 117 -12.73 6.22 20.64
CA PRO A 117 -12.19 5.47 19.50
C PRO A 117 -12.64 4.00 19.52
N LEU A 118 -12.80 3.41 18.33
CA LEU A 118 -13.27 2.02 18.17
C LEU A 118 -12.19 0.99 18.51
N TYR A 119 -10.93 1.32 18.22
CA TYR A 119 -9.77 0.51 18.54
C TYR A 119 -8.64 1.43 19.01
N GLN A 120 -7.78 0.91 19.89
CA GLN A 120 -6.61 1.60 20.41
C GLN A 120 -5.41 0.64 20.39
N ARG A 121 -4.21 1.20 20.19
CA ARG A 121 -2.97 0.43 20.27
C ARG A 121 -2.71 0.09 21.74
N THR A 122 -2.39 -1.16 22.02
CA THR A 122 -1.97 -1.57 23.37
C THR A 122 -0.63 -0.90 23.71
N ILE A 123 -0.49 -0.43 24.95
CA ILE A 123 0.79 0.07 25.47
C ILE A 123 1.70 -1.14 25.68
N PRO A 124 2.91 -1.16 25.10
CA PRO A 124 3.86 -2.27 25.27
C PRO A 124 4.34 -2.42 26.71
#